data_AF-A0A7V6G2R4-F1
#
_entry.id   AF-A0A7V6G2R4-F1
#
_cell.length_a   1.000
_cell.length_b   1.000
_cell.length_c   1.000
_cell.angle_alpha   90.00
_cell.angle_beta   90.00
_cell.angle_gamma   90.00
#
_symmetry.space_group_name_H-M   'P 1'
#
loop_
_entity.id
_entity.type
_entity.pdbx_description
1 polymer ?
#
loop_
_entity_poly.entity_id
_entity_poly.type
_entity_poly.pdbx_seq_one_letter_code
_entity_poly.pdbx_strand_id
1 'polypeptide(L)'
;MKRNIIIRIVSGILALTLIAGLLFVAGAFIGNPISLLIANRAAKDYVQENYAFLDLELEKAKYDFKTSNYWIRAISKTSKDTKFSIYYSNGKIIRDDYKSNVLSGFNTLYRLSQEYSLLAKDILNEELGYKNINISVIYGKEKYENTSDIVKLDMDFDRTLPLDPQIIIDIDLEDNSLEKISEILIDIHKVFLTNNCVFKEYSLYSENNKGKIVNINGVKPEDIESGELLQILIEAKDWEDKEKKEIQEKIDQGEAIERYERDSSQNGISIFIKE
;
A
#
# COMPACT_ATOMS: atom_id res chain seq x y z
N MET A 1 57.64 25.85 20.85
CA MET A 1 57.47 25.88 19.39
C MET A 1 57.07 24.53 18.77
N LYS A 2 57.79 23.42 19.04
CA LYS A 2 57.48 22.08 18.48
C LYS A 2 56.09 21.51 18.85
N ARG A 3 55.61 21.72 20.08
CA ARG A 3 54.29 21.20 20.55
C ARG A 3 53.11 21.75 19.75
N ASN A 4 53.14 23.04 19.38
CA ASN A 4 52.05 23.68 18.61
C ASN A 4 52.04 23.20 17.15
N ILE A 5 53.21 22.84 16.60
CA ILE A 5 53.33 22.25 15.26
C ILE A 5 52.75 20.83 15.27
N ILE A 6 53.08 20.01 16.28
CA ILE A 6 52.54 18.65 16.43
C ILE A 6 51.01 18.67 16.59
N ILE A 7 50.47 19.54 17.44
CA ILE A 7 49.01 19.66 17.63
C ILE A 7 48.31 20.05 16.31
N ARG A 8 48.89 20.96 15.53
CA ARG A 8 48.35 21.35 14.22
C ARG A 8 48.35 20.20 13.22
N ILE A 9 49.43 19.40 13.19
CA ILE A 9 49.52 18.21 12.31
C ILE A 9 48.48 17.17 12.72
N VAL A 10 48.38 16.84 14.02
CA VAL A 10 47.40 15.89 14.54
C VAL A 10 45.97 16.37 14.26
N SER A 11 45.68 17.66 14.46
CA SER A 11 44.37 18.23 14.16
C SER A 11 44.03 18.16 12.67
N GLY A 12 45.02 18.40 11.79
CA GLY A 12 44.86 18.26 10.34
C GLY A 12 44.56 16.83 9.91
N ILE A 13 45.29 15.85 10.47
CA ILE A 13 45.02 14.42 10.21
C ILE A 13 43.63 14.04 10.71
N LEU A 14 43.25 14.46 11.93
CA LEU A 14 41.93 14.17 12.49
C LEU A 14 40.80 14.73 11.62
N ALA A 15 40.96 15.97 11.14
CA ALA A 15 40.00 16.61 10.24
C ALA A 15 39.88 15.86 8.91
N LEU A 16 41.00 15.45 8.30
CA LEU A 16 40.99 14.66 7.06
C LEU A 16 40.33 13.29 7.26
N THR A 17 40.62 12.61 8.36
CA THR A 17 39.98 11.33 8.70
C THR A 17 38.47 11.49 8.90
N LEU A 18 38.03 12.56 9.57
CA LEU A 18 36.61 12.87 9.73
C LEU A 18 35.94 13.15 8.39
N ILE A 19 36.56 13.93 7.51
CA ILE A 19 36.03 14.21 6.17
C ILE A 19 35.96 12.92 5.35
N ALA A 20 36.99 12.08 5.37
CA ALA A 20 36.99 10.79 4.68
C ALA A 20 35.92 9.84 5.23
N GLY A 21 35.75 9.80 6.55
CA GLY A 21 34.69 9.03 7.21
C GLY A 21 33.29 9.51 6.82
N LEU A 22 33.06 10.83 6.80
CA LEU A 22 31.80 11.41 6.36
C LEU A 22 31.51 11.11 4.88
N LEU A 23 32.53 11.18 4.01
CA LEU A 23 32.38 10.82 2.59
C LEU A 23 32.10 9.33 2.40
N PHE A 24 32.73 8.46 3.20
CA PHE A 24 32.46 7.02 3.18
C PHE A 24 31.02 6.72 3.59
N VAL A 25 30.55 7.32 4.69
CA VAL A 25 29.17 7.18 5.15
C VAL A 25 28.20 7.76 4.11
N ALA A 26 28.45 8.95 3.59
CA ALA A 26 27.62 9.57 2.55
C ALA A 26 27.53 8.68 1.29
N GLY A 27 28.64 8.07 0.88
CA GLY A 27 28.67 7.11 -0.23
C GLY A 27 27.80 5.87 0.01
N ALA A 28 27.71 5.40 1.25
CA ALA A 28 26.84 4.27 1.60
C ALA A 28 25.34 4.60 1.48
N PHE A 29 24.96 5.88 1.64
CA PHE A 29 23.57 6.35 1.51
C PHE A 29 23.20 6.83 0.11
N ILE A 30 24.15 7.43 -0.62
CA ILE A 30 23.91 8.07 -1.93
C ILE A 30 24.27 7.14 -3.09
N GLY A 31 25.11 6.13 -2.83
CA GLY A 31 25.69 5.27 -3.84
C GLY A 31 26.92 5.90 -4.50
N ASN A 32 27.60 5.09 -5.31
CA ASN A 32 28.75 5.46 -6.11
C ASN A 32 28.30 6.02 -7.48
N PRO A 33 28.65 7.27 -7.84
CA PRO A 33 28.28 7.87 -9.11
C PRO A 33 28.81 7.11 -10.35
N ILE A 34 29.95 6.43 -10.23
CA ILE A 34 30.49 5.57 -11.30
C ILE A 34 29.57 4.37 -11.52
N SER A 35 29.17 3.70 -10.42
CA SER A 35 28.24 2.57 -10.49
C SER A 35 26.88 2.99 -11.05
N LEU A 36 26.43 4.21 -10.75
CA LEU A 36 25.21 4.79 -11.31
C LEU A 36 25.29 4.93 -12.83
N LEU A 37 26.40 5.45 -13.37
CA LEU A 37 26.60 5.57 -14.83
C LEU A 37 26.63 4.19 -15.51
N ILE A 38 27.32 3.23 -14.89
CA ILE A 38 27.38 1.84 -15.39
C ILE A 38 25.99 1.21 -15.37
N ALA A 39 25.22 1.40 -14.29
CA ALA A 39 23.86 0.88 -14.15
C ALA A 39 22.93 1.39 -15.26
N ASN A 40 23.00 2.70 -15.58
CA ASN A 40 22.21 3.27 -16.68
C ASN A 40 22.55 2.63 -18.03
N ARG A 41 23.84 2.44 -18.31
CA ARG A 41 24.28 1.79 -19.56
C ARG A 41 23.84 0.34 -19.60
N ALA A 42 24.06 -0.41 -18.52
CA ALA A 42 23.68 -1.82 -18.42
C ALA A 42 22.16 -2.00 -18.59
N ALA A 43 21.34 -1.12 -18.00
CA ALA A 43 19.89 -1.16 -18.17
C ALA A 43 19.46 -0.89 -19.63
N LYS A 44 20.12 0.06 -20.31
CA LYS A 44 19.87 0.33 -21.73
C LYS A 44 20.18 -0.89 -22.60
N ASP A 45 21.35 -1.48 -22.41
CA ASP A 45 21.78 -2.66 -23.17
C ASP A 45 20.83 -3.84 -22.89
N TYR A 46 20.45 -4.06 -21.63
CA TYR A 46 19.51 -5.10 -21.21
C TYR A 46 18.13 -4.96 -21.85
N VAL A 47 17.59 -3.73 -21.92
CA VAL A 47 16.30 -3.44 -22.56
C VAL A 47 16.37 -3.65 -24.06
N GLN A 48 17.46 -3.25 -24.71
CA GLN A 48 17.66 -3.50 -26.14
C GLN A 48 17.76 -4.99 -26.47
N GLU A 49 18.27 -5.82 -25.55
CA GLU A 49 18.39 -7.26 -25.77
C GLU A 49 17.08 -8.01 -25.47
N ASN A 50 16.40 -7.66 -24.37
CA ASN A 50 15.28 -8.48 -23.84
C ASN A 50 13.91 -7.89 -24.16
N TYR A 51 13.83 -6.58 -24.42
CA TYR A 51 12.57 -5.84 -24.52
C TYR A 51 12.54 -4.93 -25.75
N ALA A 52 13.30 -5.24 -26.80
CA ALA A 52 13.34 -4.47 -28.05
C ALA A 52 11.97 -4.31 -28.74
N PHE A 53 11.05 -5.24 -28.43
CA PHE A 53 9.67 -5.20 -28.93
C PHE A 53 8.79 -4.16 -28.21
N LEU A 54 9.29 -3.52 -27.15
CA LEU A 54 8.61 -2.46 -26.41
C LEU A 54 9.29 -1.10 -26.68
N ASP A 55 8.48 -0.06 -26.89
CA ASP A 55 8.97 1.33 -26.98
C ASP A 55 9.14 1.92 -25.57
N LEU A 56 10.26 1.59 -24.91
CA LEU A 56 10.54 1.97 -23.53
C LEU A 56 11.44 3.21 -23.42
N GLU A 57 11.05 4.11 -22.52
CA GLU A 57 11.90 5.16 -21.96
C GLU A 57 12.45 4.73 -20.59
N LEU A 58 13.72 5.02 -20.34
CA LEU A 58 14.38 4.70 -19.08
C LEU A 58 14.60 5.97 -18.25
N GLU A 59 14.10 5.96 -17.02
CA GLU A 59 14.50 6.96 -16.02
C GLU A 59 15.98 6.79 -15.65
N LYS A 60 16.57 7.81 -15.02
CA LYS A 60 17.91 7.69 -14.45
C LYS A 60 17.93 6.69 -13.29
N ALA A 61 18.98 5.87 -13.23
CA ALA A 61 19.24 4.96 -12.13
C ALA A 61 19.24 5.68 -10.77
N LYS A 62 18.53 5.10 -9.80
CA LYS A 62 18.45 5.57 -8.41
C LYS A 62 19.04 4.51 -7.50
N TYR A 63 19.78 4.94 -6.49
CA TYR A 63 20.35 4.05 -5.48
C TYR A 63 19.34 3.80 -4.36
N ASP A 64 19.19 2.54 -3.96
CA ASP A 64 18.44 2.12 -2.79
C ASP A 64 19.42 1.65 -1.71
N PHE A 65 19.58 2.47 -0.67
CA PHE A 65 20.48 2.19 0.44
C PHE A 65 20.07 0.95 1.26
N LYS A 66 18.78 0.57 1.25
CA LYS A 66 18.29 -0.59 2.03
C LYS A 66 18.77 -1.90 1.42
N THR A 67 18.84 -1.95 0.10
CA THR A 67 19.25 -3.14 -0.64
C THR A 67 20.65 -3.02 -1.24
N SER A 68 21.29 -1.86 -1.11
CA SER A 68 22.58 -1.50 -1.71
C SER A 68 22.61 -1.71 -3.23
N ASN A 69 21.46 -1.53 -3.90
CA ASN A 69 21.29 -1.75 -5.33
C ASN A 69 20.91 -0.46 -6.05
N TYR A 70 21.12 -0.46 -7.36
CA TYR A 70 20.53 0.55 -8.23
C TYR A 70 19.27 -0.02 -8.85
N TRP A 71 18.26 0.82 -9.03
CA TRP A 71 17.10 0.46 -9.82
C TRP A 71 16.82 1.55 -10.86
N ILE A 72 16.33 1.09 -12.00
CA ILE A 72 16.01 1.91 -13.17
C ILE A 72 14.56 1.65 -13.50
N ARG A 73 13.76 2.70 -13.69
CA ARG A 73 12.38 2.53 -14.15
C ARG A 73 12.34 2.52 -15.66
N ALA A 74 11.74 1.49 -16.23
CA ALA A 74 11.37 1.41 -17.64
C ALA A 74 9.87 1.72 -17.78
N ILE A 75 9.52 2.61 -18.71
CA ILE A 75 8.16 3.10 -18.94
C ILE A 75 7.88 3.03 -20.42
N SER A 76 6.79 2.38 -20.83
CA SER A 76 6.36 2.38 -22.23
C SER A 76 5.80 3.74 -22.62
N LYS A 77 6.15 4.18 -23.82
CA LYS A 77 5.57 5.38 -24.44
C LYS A 77 4.19 5.14 -25.05
N THR A 78 3.84 3.88 -25.26
CA THR A 78 2.62 3.47 -25.96
C THR A 78 1.57 2.84 -25.04
N SER A 79 1.93 2.52 -23.79
CA SER A 79 1.08 1.83 -22.83
C SER A 79 1.20 2.49 -21.45
N LYS A 80 0.08 2.97 -20.90
CA LYS A 80 -0.01 3.57 -19.56
C LYS A 80 0.21 2.54 -18.44
N ASP A 81 0.00 1.26 -18.76
CA ASP A 81 0.14 0.15 -17.80
C ASP A 81 1.47 -0.60 -17.92
N THR A 82 2.27 -0.34 -18.97
CA THR A 82 3.58 -0.98 -19.12
C THR A 82 4.67 -0.14 -18.47
N LYS A 83 4.91 -0.40 -17.17
CA LYS A 83 6.00 0.19 -16.40
C LYS A 83 6.58 -0.82 -15.41
N PHE A 84 7.91 -0.92 -15.33
CA PHE A 84 8.56 -1.87 -14.43
C PHE A 84 9.95 -1.39 -14.02
N SER A 85 10.50 -1.96 -12.96
CA SER A 85 11.85 -1.65 -12.49
C SER A 85 12.83 -2.71 -12.94
N ILE A 86 14.05 -2.28 -13.27
CA ILE A 86 15.20 -3.13 -13.57
C ILE A 86 16.22 -2.88 -12.47
N TYR A 87 16.70 -3.96 -11.85
CA TYR A 87 17.60 -3.88 -10.70
C TYR A 87 19.02 -4.26 -11.11
N TYR A 88 19.97 -3.43 -10.70
CA TYR A 88 21.40 -3.58 -10.98
C TYR A 88 22.19 -3.64 -9.68
N SER A 89 23.10 -4.62 -9.60
CA SER A 89 24.00 -4.80 -8.47
C SER A 89 25.29 -5.47 -8.93
N ASN A 90 26.42 -5.09 -8.32
CA ASN A 90 27.72 -5.75 -8.51
C ASN A 90 28.11 -6.02 -9.99
N GLY A 91 27.92 -5.03 -10.86
CA GLY A 91 28.34 -5.14 -12.26
C GLY A 91 27.30 -5.69 -13.22
N LYS A 92 26.11 -6.11 -12.76
CA LYS A 92 25.11 -6.78 -13.61
C LYS A 92 23.67 -6.47 -13.23
N ILE A 93 22.77 -6.70 -14.17
CA ILE A 93 21.32 -6.76 -13.91
C ILE A 93 21.03 -8.05 -13.12
N ILE A 94 20.26 -7.93 -12.05
CA ILE A 94 19.95 -9.04 -11.14
C ILE A 94 18.51 -9.53 -11.25
N ARG A 95 17.57 -8.66 -11.65
CA ARG A 95 16.15 -8.97 -11.93
C ARG A 95 15.46 -7.77 -12.56
N ASP A 96 14.24 -7.99 -13.04
CA ASP A 96 13.27 -6.95 -13.36
C ASP A 96 11.87 -7.35 -12.88
N ASP A 97 10.95 -6.38 -12.89
CA ASP A 97 9.56 -6.57 -12.47
C ASP A 97 8.58 -6.65 -13.65
N TYR A 98 9.02 -6.86 -14.89
CA TYR A 98 8.14 -6.89 -16.06
C TYR A 98 7.06 -7.97 -15.91
N LYS A 99 7.46 -9.18 -15.48
CA LYS A 99 6.52 -10.28 -15.24
C LYS A 99 5.52 -9.96 -14.14
N SER A 100 5.98 -9.42 -13.00
CA SER A 100 5.14 -9.18 -11.83
C SER A 100 4.27 -7.93 -11.93
N ASN A 101 4.68 -6.92 -12.72
CA ASN A 101 3.95 -5.65 -12.82
C ASN A 101 3.11 -5.57 -14.10
N VAL A 102 3.62 -6.10 -15.22
CA VAL A 102 2.99 -5.97 -16.54
C VAL A 102 2.25 -7.25 -16.92
N LEU A 103 2.96 -8.39 -16.99
CA LEU A 103 2.33 -9.65 -17.45
C LEU A 103 1.26 -10.19 -16.50
N SER A 104 1.40 -9.91 -15.20
CA SER A 104 0.37 -10.25 -14.20
C SER A 104 -0.88 -9.37 -14.28
N GLY A 105 -0.84 -8.24 -15.01
CA GLY A 105 -1.90 -7.23 -14.97
C GLY A 105 -1.91 -6.34 -13.72
N PHE A 106 -0.92 -6.47 -12.82
CA PHE A 106 -0.87 -5.69 -11.57
C PHE A 106 -0.94 -4.17 -11.79
N ASN A 107 -0.17 -3.63 -12.74
CA ASN A 107 -0.20 -2.20 -13.03
C ASN A 107 -1.57 -1.72 -13.51
N THR A 108 -2.19 -2.48 -14.41
CA THR A 108 -3.54 -2.19 -14.90
C THR A 108 -4.54 -2.22 -13.75
N LEU A 109 -4.54 -3.29 -12.96
CA LEU A 109 -5.45 -3.46 -11.84
C LEU A 109 -5.28 -2.35 -10.80
N TYR A 110 -4.03 -1.97 -10.51
CA TYR A 110 -3.73 -0.84 -9.63
C TYR A 110 -4.27 0.47 -10.19
N ARG A 111 -4.09 0.74 -11.48
CA ARG A 111 -4.66 1.94 -12.12
C ARG A 111 -6.19 1.95 -12.04
N LEU A 112 -6.85 0.84 -12.37
CA LEU A 112 -8.31 0.70 -12.28
C LEU A 112 -8.82 0.92 -10.85
N SER A 113 -8.08 0.43 -9.86
CA SER A 113 -8.34 0.68 -8.44
C SER A 113 -8.26 2.17 -8.10
N GLN A 114 -7.25 2.89 -8.59
CA GLN A 114 -7.13 4.34 -8.40
C GLN A 114 -8.28 5.11 -9.06
N GLU A 115 -8.63 4.74 -10.30
CA GLU A 115 -9.75 5.36 -11.03
C GLU A 115 -11.09 5.15 -10.30
N TYR A 116 -11.33 3.93 -9.77
CA TYR A 116 -12.53 3.66 -8.98
C TYR A 116 -12.52 4.40 -7.63
N SER A 117 -11.35 4.51 -6.97
CA SER A 117 -11.21 5.24 -5.71
C SER A 117 -11.55 6.72 -5.87
N LEU A 118 -11.11 7.35 -6.96
CA LEU A 118 -11.44 8.75 -7.28
C LEU A 118 -12.94 8.90 -7.54
N LEU A 119 -13.53 8.03 -8.36
CA LEU A 119 -14.97 8.06 -8.61
C LEU A 119 -15.79 7.91 -7.33
N ALA A 120 -15.44 6.96 -6.47
CA ALA A 120 -16.13 6.75 -5.19
C ALA A 120 -16.00 7.98 -4.27
N LYS A 121 -14.82 8.61 -4.26
CA LYS A 121 -14.58 9.82 -3.47
C LYS A 121 -15.41 11.00 -3.95
N ASP A 122 -15.50 11.19 -5.27
CA ASP A 122 -16.31 12.24 -5.86
C ASP A 122 -17.79 12.05 -5.54
N ILE A 123 -18.31 10.81 -5.64
CA ILE A 123 -19.69 10.47 -5.27
C ILE A 123 -19.98 10.80 -3.81
N LEU A 124 -19.12 10.38 -2.86
CA LEU A 124 -19.36 10.67 -1.44
C LEU A 124 -19.27 12.16 -1.10
N ASN A 125 -18.44 12.91 -1.82
CA ASN A 125 -18.36 14.37 -1.69
C ASN A 125 -19.64 15.04 -2.22
N GLU A 126 -20.12 14.64 -3.39
CA GLU A 126 -21.29 15.25 -4.05
C GLU A 126 -22.61 14.91 -3.34
N GLU A 127 -22.80 13.65 -2.95
CA GLU A 127 -24.10 13.16 -2.44
C GLU A 127 -24.21 13.25 -0.91
N LEU A 128 -23.10 13.10 -0.17
CA LEU A 128 -23.08 13.10 1.30
C LEU A 128 -22.29 14.26 1.91
N GLY A 129 -21.61 15.07 1.09
CA GLY A 129 -20.85 16.23 1.57
C GLY A 129 -19.55 15.88 2.30
N TYR A 130 -19.08 14.63 2.21
CA TYR A 130 -17.85 14.19 2.86
C TYR A 130 -16.61 14.75 2.13
N LYS A 131 -16.05 15.82 2.71
CA LYS A 131 -14.84 16.49 2.20
C LYS A 131 -13.59 15.94 2.88
N ASN A 132 -12.48 15.97 2.17
CA ASN A 132 -11.15 15.60 2.69
C ASN A 132 -11.03 14.15 3.20
N ILE A 133 -11.88 13.25 2.74
CA ILE A 133 -11.77 11.81 3.06
C ILE A 133 -10.71 11.13 2.19
N ASN A 134 -10.18 10.03 2.70
CA ASN A 134 -9.33 9.11 1.93
C ASN A 134 -10.18 7.88 1.56
N ILE A 135 -10.18 7.52 0.28
CA ILE A 135 -10.83 6.30 -0.21
C ILE A 135 -9.80 5.47 -0.95
N SER A 136 -9.81 4.17 -0.69
CA SER A 136 -9.07 3.19 -1.47
C SER A 136 -10.00 2.05 -1.86
N VAL A 137 -10.17 1.83 -3.15
CA VAL A 137 -10.80 0.62 -3.68
C VAL A 137 -9.70 -0.38 -3.99
N ILE A 138 -9.80 -1.59 -3.46
CA ILE A 138 -8.88 -2.69 -3.74
C ILE A 138 -9.66 -3.84 -4.38
N TYR A 139 -8.99 -4.68 -5.15
CA TYR A 139 -9.59 -5.90 -5.68
C TYR A 139 -9.13 -7.09 -4.84
N GLY A 140 -10.08 -7.93 -4.41
CA GLY A 140 -9.81 -9.05 -3.50
C GLY A 140 -8.64 -9.92 -3.96
N LYS A 141 -7.60 -10.01 -3.13
CA LYS A 141 -6.30 -10.61 -3.45
C LYS A 141 -6.38 -12.12 -3.76
N GLU A 142 -7.39 -12.81 -3.25
CA GLU A 142 -7.45 -14.28 -3.22
C GLU A 142 -8.02 -14.94 -4.48
N LYS A 143 -8.58 -14.18 -5.44
CA LYS A 143 -9.23 -14.77 -6.63
C LYS A 143 -8.48 -14.65 -7.94
N TYR A 144 -7.37 -13.91 -7.96
CA TYR A 144 -6.70 -13.60 -9.23
C TYR A 144 -5.31 -14.21 -9.31
N GLU A 145 -5.22 -15.55 -9.18
CA GLU A 145 -4.02 -16.28 -9.60
C GLU A 145 -3.72 -16.06 -11.10
N ASN A 146 -4.74 -15.69 -11.89
CA ASN A 146 -4.62 -15.33 -13.30
C ASN A 146 -5.53 -14.15 -13.69
N THR A 147 -5.21 -12.96 -13.19
CA THR A 147 -5.90 -11.69 -13.53
C THR A 147 -5.86 -11.37 -15.04
N SER A 148 -4.95 -12.00 -15.78
CA SER A 148 -4.66 -11.74 -17.19
C SER A 148 -5.81 -12.01 -18.17
N ASP A 149 -6.77 -12.87 -17.80
CA ASP A 149 -7.94 -13.18 -18.66
C ASP A 149 -9.02 -12.10 -18.62
N ILE A 150 -9.12 -11.38 -17.50
CA ILE A 150 -10.09 -10.28 -17.29
C ILE A 150 -9.44 -8.93 -17.58
N VAL A 151 -8.20 -8.76 -17.11
CA VAL A 151 -7.49 -7.48 -17.10
C VAL A 151 -6.51 -7.44 -18.27
N LYS A 152 -6.76 -6.52 -19.20
CA LYS A 152 -5.90 -6.28 -20.37
C LYS A 152 -5.16 -4.95 -20.21
N LEU A 153 -3.93 -4.90 -20.68
CA LEU A 153 -3.17 -3.66 -20.70
C LEU A 153 -3.96 -2.55 -21.38
N ASP A 154 -3.90 -1.36 -20.78
CA ASP A 154 -4.46 -0.11 -21.29
C ASP A 154 -5.99 -0.08 -21.41
N MET A 155 -6.70 -1.10 -20.92
CA MET A 155 -8.16 -1.10 -20.93
C MET A 155 -8.73 0.10 -20.16
N ASP A 156 -9.87 0.59 -20.63
CA ASP A 156 -10.58 1.65 -19.94
C ASP A 156 -11.22 1.11 -18.66
N PHE A 157 -11.42 2.01 -17.69
CA PHE A 157 -12.11 1.65 -16.46
C PHE A 157 -13.58 1.36 -16.72
N ASP A 158 -14.00 0.21 -16.21
CA ASP A 158 -15.37 -0.28 -16.28
C ASP A 158 -15.73 -0.90 -14.92
N ARG A 159 -16.75 -0.32 -14.28
CA ARG A 159 -17.26 -0.78 -12.98
C ARG A 159 -17.98 -2.12 -13.05
N THR A 160 -18.33 -2.58 -14.25
CA THR A 160 -19.03 -3.85 -14.50
C THR A 160 -18.08 -5.04 -14.68
N LEU A 161 -16.77 -4.81 -14.62
CA LEU A 161 -15.79 -5.88 -14.67
C LEU A 161 -16.12 -6.94 -13.61
N PRO A 162 -15.98 -8.24 -13.93
CA PRO A 162 -16.26 -9.34 -13.02
C PRO A 162 -15.13 -9.48 -11.98
N LEU A 163 -14.85 -8.39 -11.29
CA LEU A 163 -13.91 -8.28 -10.19
C LEU A 163 -14.69 -8.10 -8.89
N ASP A 164 -14.03 -8.35 -7.77
CA ASP A 164 -14.59 -8.22 -6.42
C ASP A 164 -13.93 -6.99 -5.76
N PRO A 165 -14.41 -5.77 -6.07
CA PRO A 165 -13.89 -4.55 -5.47
C PRO A 165 -14.32 -4.45 -4.00
N GLN A 166 -13.39 -4.10 -3.13
CA GLN A 166 -13.59 -3.81 -1.71
C GLN A 166 -13.24 -2.33 -1.50
N ILE A 167 -14.00 -1.63 -0.68
CA ILE A 167 -13.78 -0.21 -0.41
C ILE A 167 -13.28 0.01 1.01
N ILE A 168 -12.22 0.80 1.15
CA ILE A 168 -11.66 1.25 2.42
C ILE A 168 -11.89 2.75 2.49
N ILE A 169 -12.55 3.20 3.56
CA ILE A 169 -12.95 4.58 3.78
C ILE A 169 -12.27 5.07 5.05
N ASP A 170 -11.52 6.14 4.94
CA ASP A 170 -10.87 6.82 6.06
C ASP A 170 -11.47 8.22 6.18
N ILE A 171 -12.20 8.42 7.28
CA ILE A 171 -13.03 9.59 7.55
C ILE A 171 -12.98 9.98 9.03
N ASP A 172 -12.62 11.23 9.29
CA ASP A 172 -12.69 11.79 10.63
C ASP A 172 -14.14 12.10 11.00
N LEU A 173 -14.62 11.52 12.10
CA LEU A 173 -16.00 11.71 12.59
C LEU A 173 -15.97 12.33 13.98
N GLU A 174 -16.79 13.36 14.22
CA GLU A 174 -16.97 13.90 15.57
C GLU A 174 -17.56 12.86 16.53
N ASP A 175 -18.52 12.08 16.01
CA ASP A 175 -19.10 10.93 16.68
C ASP A 175 -18.76 9.67 15.88
N ASN A 176 -17.80 8.89 16.39
CA ASN A 176 -17.41 7.59 15.86
C ASN A 176 -17.94 6.43 16.71
N SER A 177 -19.12 6.59 17.33
CA SER A 177 -19.86 5.47 17.93
C SER A 177 -20.26 4.44 16.87
N LEU A 178 -20.48 3.19 17.29
CA LEU A 178 -20.90 2.13 16.37
C LEU A 178 -22.28 2.42 15.78
N GLU A 179 -23.16 3.04 16.56
CA GLU A 179 -24.44 3.60 16.13
C GLU A 179 -24.22 4.54 14.94
N LYS A 180 -23.36 5.55 15.11
CA LYS A 180 -23.16 6.54 14.05
C LYS A 180 -22.47 5.95 12.82
N ILE A 181 -21.49 5.08 13.02
CA ILE A 181 -20.80 4.41 11.91
C ILE A 181 -21.76 3.50 11.13
N SER A 182 -22.67 2.79 11.81
CA SER A 182 -23.67 1.95 11.15
C SER A 182 -24.59 2.75 10.23
N GLU A 183 -25.07 3.92 10.68
CA GLU A 183 -25.86 4.84 9.85
C GLU A 183 -25.08 5.29 8.62
N ILE A 184 -23.82 5.68 8.81
CA ILE A 184 -22.95 6.16 7.73
C ILE A 184 -22.68 5.07 6.70
N LEU A 185 -22.39 3.83 7.12
CA LEU A 185 -22.19 2.71 6.20
C LEU A 185 -23.45 2.42 5.38
N ILE A 186 -24.64 2.50 6.01
CA ILE A 186 -25.93 2.34 5.32
C ILE A 186 -26.12 3.44 4.26
N ASP A 187 -25.85 4.71 4.60
CA ASP A 187 -26.03 5.82 3.67
C ASP A 187 -25.02 5.78 2.52
N ILE A 188 -23.75 5.49 2.81
CA ILE A 188 -22.69 5.28 1.83
C ILE A 188 -23.06 4.15 0.87
N HIS A 189 -23.53 3.02 1.39
CA HIS A 189 -23.94 1.88 0.57
C HIS A 189 -25.09 2.24 -0.39
N LYS A 190 -26.14 2.92 0.11
CA LYS A 190 -27.26 3.39 -0.74
C LYS A 190 -26.82 4.35 -1.84
N VAL A 191 -25.94 5.30 -1.50
CA VAL A 191 -25.40 6.28 -2.45
C VAL A 191 -24.60 5.58 -3.55
N PHE A 192 -23.77 4.60 -3.19
CA PHE A 192 -23.04 3.82 -4.18
C PHE A 192 -23.95 2.99 -5.08
N LEU A 193 -24.96 2.31 -4.54
CA LEU A 193 -25.94 1.57 -5.35
C LEU A 193 -26.67 2.50 -6.35
N THR A 194 -27.09 3.69 -5.90
CA THR A 194 -27.75 4.68 -6.75
C THR A 194 -26.84 5.16 -7.89
N ASN A 195 -25.53 5.19 -7.65
CA ASN A 195 -24.52 5.57 -8.63
C ASN A 195 -23.92 4.38 -9.40
N ASN A 196 -24.55 3.20 -9.35
CA ASN A 196 -24.08 1.96 -9.99
C ASN A 196 -22.67 1.53 -9.56
N CYS A 197 -22.26 1.85 -8.34
CA CYS A 197 -21.02 1.40 -7.72
C CYS A 197 -21.36 0.24 -6.79
N VAL A 198 -20.85 -0.95 -7.10
CA VAL A 198 -21.06 -2.16 -6.29
C VAL A 198 -19.72 -2.57 -5.68
N PHE A 199 -19.71 -2.74 -4.36
CA PHE A 199 -18.58 -3.23 -3.58
C PHE A 199 -18.95 -4.55 -2.89
N LYS A 200 -17.98 -5.44 -2.70
CA LYS A 200 -18.15 -6.72 -2.02
C LYS A 200 -17.85 -6.65 -0.53
N GLU A 201 -17.16 -5.62 -0.10
CA GLU A 201 -16.75 -5.43 1.27
C GLU A 201 -16.48 -3.94 1.54
N TYR A 202 -16.78 -3.52 2.76
CA TYR A 202 -16.58 -2.18 3.28
C TYR A 202 -15.68 -2.25 4.53
N SER A 203 -14.66 -1.41 4.52
CA SER A 203 -13.87 -1.06 5.70
C SER A 203 -14.00 0.43 5.98
N LEU A 204 -14.08 0.79 7.26
CA LEU A 204 -14.14 2.17 7.70
C LEU A 204 -13.18 2.40 8.87
N TYR A 205 -12.28 3.36 8.69
CA TYR A 205 -11.43 3.91 9.72
C TYR A 205 -11.93 5.31 10.07
N SER A 206 -11.98 5.61 11.37
CA SER A 206 -12.32 6.94 11.86
C SER A 206 -11.61 7.29 13.15
N GLU A 207 -10.98 8.46 13.17
CA GLU A 207 -10.49 9.11 14.39
C GLU A 207 -11.38 10.31 14.74
N ASN A 208 -11.73 10.45 16.02
CA ASN A 208 -12.47 11.62 16.49
C ASN A 208 -11.56 12.68 17.11
N ASN A 209 -12.11 13.86 17.38
CA ASN A 209 -11.38 14.99 17.97
C ASN A 209 -10.80 14.75 19.38
N LYS A 210 -11.15 13.64 20.03
CA LYS A 210 -10.62 13.21 21.33
C LYS A 210 -9.53 12.14 21.20
N GLY A 211 -9.17 11.74 19.98
CA GLY A 211 -8.18 10.70 19.71
C GLY A 211 -8.71 9.27 19.82
N LYS A 212 -10.03 9.09 19.96
CA LYS A 212 -10.64 7.76 19.90
C LYS A 212 -10.61 7.30 18.45
N ILE A 213 -10.06 6.12 18.23
CA ILE A 213 -9.93 5.48 16.92
C ILE A 213 -10.88 4.30 16.84
N VAL A 214 -11.63 4.21 15.75
CA VAL A 214 -12.46 3.06 15.40
C VAL A 214 -12.07 2.57 14.02
N ASN A 215 -11.81 1.28 13.90
CA ASN A 215 -11.49 0.63 12.64
C ASN A 215 -12.39 -0.61 12.49
N ILE A 216 -13.21 -0.61 11.45
CA ILE A 216 -14.14 -1.68 11.09
C ILE A 216 -13.70 -2.25 9.75
N ASN A 217 -13.59 -3.57 9.65
CA ASN A 217 -13.22 -4.28 8.42
C ASN A 217 -14.19 -5.43 8.16
N GLY A 218 -14.35 -5.80 6.89
CA GLY A 218 -15.06 -7.02 6.53
C GLY A 218 -16.59 -6.91 6.43
N VAL A 219 -17.16 -5.70 6.48
CA VAL A 219 -18.62 -5.51 6.40
C VAL A 219 -19.09 -5.76 4.97
N LYS A 220 -20.01 -6.71 4.76
CA LYS A 220 -20.53 -7.04 3.43
C LYS A 220 -21.84 -6.33 3.13
N PRO A 221 -22.23 -6.17 1.85
CA PRO A 221 -23.54 -5.64 1.49
C PRO A 221 -24.70 -6.33 2.20
N GLU A 222 -24.64 -7.66 2.37
CA GLU A 222 -25.70 -8.42 3.04
C GLU A 222 -25.85 -8.03 4.53
N ASP A 223 -24.75 -7.66 5.20
CA ASP A 223 -24.78 -7.18 6.58
C ASP A 223 -25.46 -5.80 6.67
N ILE A 224 -25.18 -4.92 5.69
CA ILE A 224 -25.76 -3.57 5.61
C ILE A 224 -27.25 -3.63 5.26
N GLU A 225 -27.62 -4.49 4.31
CA GLU A 225 -28.99 -4.66 3.82
C GLU A 225 -29.90 -5.43 4.80
N SER A 226 -29.31 -6.13 5.79
CA SER A 226 -30.05 -6.93 6.77
C SER A 226 -31.04 -6.14 7.63
N GLY A 227 -30.80 -4.83 7.80
CA GLY A 227 -31.51 -3.99 8.77
C GLY A 227 -30.99 -4.11 10.21
N GLU A 228 -30.02 -4.98 10.46
CA GLU A 228 -29.47 -5.30 11.79
C GLU A 228 -27.98 -4.95 11.92
N LEU A 229 -27.45 -4.10 11.01
CA LEU A 229 -26.01 -3.79 10.94
C LEU A 229 -25.42 -3.35 12.29
N LEU A 230 -26.10 -2.48 13.02
CA LEU A 230 -25.63 -2.04 14.34
C LEU A 230 -25.45 -3.23 15.30
N GLN A 231 -26.43 -4.13 15.37
CA GLN A 231 -26.37 -5.29 16.23
C GLN A 231 -25.23 -6.23 15.83
N ILE A 232 -25.03 -6.43 14.52
CA ILE A 232 -23.91 -7.21 13.97
C ILE A 232 -22.56 -6.60 14.41
N LEU A 233 -22.41 -5.28 14.33
CA LEU A 233 -21.18 -4.60 14.76
C LEU A 233 -20.96 -4.71 16.28
N ILE A 234 -22.01 -4.60 17.09
CA ILE A 234 -21.90 -4.78 18.54
C ILE A 234 -21.44 -6.21 18.87
N GLU A 235 -22.04 -7.23 18.25
CA GLU A 235 -21.68 -8.63 18.45
C GLU A 235 -20.24 -8.93 18.03
N ALA A 236 -19.79 -8.40 16.89
CA ALA A 236 -18.42 -8.56 16.43
C ALA A 236 -17.41 -7.92 17.40
N LYS A 237 -17.73 -6.73 17.94
CA LYS A 237 -16.91 -6.08 18.96
C LYS A 237 -16.85 -6.90 20.26
N ASP A 238 -17.99 -7.33 20.78
CA ASP A 238 -18.07 -8.09 22.04
C ASP A 238 -17.29 -9.41 21.95
N TRP A 239 -17.35 -10.05 20.79
CA TRP A 239 -16.58 -11.24 20.49
C TRP A 239 -15.07 -10.98 20.47
N GLU A 240 -14.60 -9.90 19.83
CA GLU A 240 -13.19 -9.53 19.83
C GLU A 240 -12.66 -9.20 21.23
N ASP A 241 -13.45 -8.50 22.04
CA ASP A 241 -13.07 -8.17 23.42
C ASP A 241 -12.95 -9.43 24.27
N LYS A 242 -13.87 -10.39 24.07
CA LYS A 242 -13.82 -11.69 24.73
C LYS A 242 -12.59 -12.49 24.30
N GLU A 243 -12.32 -12.57 23.00
CA GLU A 243 -11.17 -13.31 22.46
C GLU A 243 -9.85 -12.70 22.96
N LYS A 244 -9.69 -11.37 22.91
CA LYS A 244 -8.49 -10.68 23.44
C LYS A 244 -8.26 -10.99 24.91
N LYS A 245 -9.34 -11.06 25.70
CA LYS A 245 -9.27 -11.42 27.11
C LYS A 245 -8.81 -12.87 27.31
N GLU A 246 -9.38 -13.81 26.57
CA GLU A 246 -8.98 -15.22 26.62
C GLU A 246 -7.51 -15.42 26.21
N ILE A 247 -7.05 -14.73 25.16
CA ILE A 247 -5.66 -14.74 24.72
C ILE A 247 -4.73 -14.17 25.82
N GLN A 248 -5.12 -13.06 26.46
CA GLN A 248 -4.33 -12.48 27.54
C GLN A 248 -4.24 -13.42 28.76
N GLU A 249 -5.34 -14.09 29.11
CA GLU A 249 -5.35 -15.08 30.20
C GLU A 249 -4.41 -16.26 29.90
N LYS A 250 -4.37 -16.74 28.65
CA LYS A 250 -3.40 -17.76 28.21
C LYS A 250 -1.95 -17.29 28.32
N ILE A 251 -1.67 -16.05 27.90
CA ILE A 251 -0.33 -15.44 28.03
C ILE A 251 0.10 -15.40 29.50
N ASP A 252 -0.78 -14.93 30.37
CA ASP A 252 -0.50 -14.79 31.80
C ASP A 252 -0.27 -16.14 32.47
N GLN A 253 -0.85 -17.22 31.92
CA GLN A 253 -0.66 -18.60 32.35
C GLN A 253 0.56 -19.28 31.71
N GLY A 254 1.29 -18.58 30.82
CA GLY A 254 2.46 -19.11 30.12
C GLY A 254 2.13 -20.13 29.03
N GLU A 255 0.88 -20.15 28.56
CA GLU A 255 0.43 -21.03 27.48
C GLU A 255 0.90 -20.53 26.11
N ALA A 256 1.11 -21.46 25.17
CA ALA A 256 1.46 -21.12 23.80
C ALA A 256 0.20 -20.70 23.02
N ILE A 257 0.25 -19.54 22.36
CA ILE A 257 -0.83 -19.07 21.49
C ILE A 257 -0.59 -19.57 20.06
N GLU A 258 -1.55 -20.31 19.52
CA GLU A 258 -1.49 -20.76 18.12
C GLU A 258 -1.78 -19.61 17.15
N ARG A 259 -1.20 -19.66 15.94
CA ARG A 259 -1.31 -18.57 14.95
C ARG A 259 -2.75 -18.34 14.48
N TYR A 260 -3.58 -19.37 14.45
CA TYR A 260 -4.98 -19.29 14.04
C TYR A 260 -5.87 -18.59 15.06
N GLU A 261 -5.49 -18.59 16.35
CA GLU A 261 -6.22 -17.88 17.40
C GLU A 261 -6.02 -16.35 17.34
N ARG A 262 -5.13 -15.86 16.46
CA ARG A 262 -4.85 -14.42 16.28
C ARG A 262 -5.63 -13.76 15.15
N ASP A 263 -6.18 -14.54 14.22
CA ASP A 263 -6.79 -14.06 12.98
C ASP A 263 -8.28 -14.42 12.89
N SER A 264 -8.88 -14.98 13.94
CA SER A 264 -10.32 -15.25 13.96
C SER A 264 -11.10 -13.94 14.07
N SER A 265 -12.19 -13.84 13.32
CA SER A 265 -13.21 -12.80 13.45
C SER A 265 -14.57 -13.46 13.38
N GLN A 266 -15.53 -13.05 14.23
CA GLN A 266 -16.90 -13.52 14.12
C GLN A 266 -17.52 -12.97 12.82
N ASN A 267 -18.08 -13.86 12.00
CA ASN A 267 -18.71 -13.55 10.71
C ASN A 267 -17.80 -12.90 9.65
N GLY A 268 -16.49 -12.81 9.89
CA GLY A 268 -15.53 -12.13 8.99
C GLY A 268 -15.42 -10.62 9.21
N ILE A 269 -16.10 -10.07 10.23
CA ILE A 269 -16.02 -8.65 10.59
C ILE A 269 -15.05 -8.47 11.75
N SER A 270 -14.10 -7.55 11.60
CA SER A 270 -13.17 -7.15 12.67
C SER A 270 -13.41 -5.70 13.08
N ILE A 271 -13.43 -5.45 14.39
CA ILE A 271 -13.67 -4.13 15.00
C ILE A 271 -12.62 -3.84 16.06
N PHE A 272 -11.74 -2.90 15.74
CA PHE A 272 -10.78 -2.36 16.68
C PHE A 272 -11.22 -0.98 17.17
N ILE A 273 -11.36 -0.83 18.48
CA ILE A 273 -11.61 0.47 19.13
C ILE A 273 -10.46 0.76 20.10
N LYS A 274 -9.87 1.95 19.96
CA LYS A 274 -8.90 2.50 20.90
C LYS A 274 -9.47 3.79 21.47
N GLU A 275 -9.63 3.81 22.79
CA GLU A 275 -10.03 4.98 23.57
C GLU A 275 -8.86 5.92 23.87
#